data_AF-A0A956UDB9-F1
#
_entry.id   AF-A0A956UDB9-F1
#
_cell.length_a   1.000
_cell.length_b   1.000
_cell.length_c   1.000
_cell.angle_alpha   90.00
_cell.angle_beta   90.00
_cell.angle_gamma   90.00
#
_symmetry.space_group_name_H-M   'P 1'
#
loop_
_entity.id
_entity.type
_entity.pdbx_description
1 polymer ?
#
loop_
_entity_poly.entity_id
_entity_poly.type
_entity_poly.pdbx_seq_one_letter_code
_entity_poly.pdbx_strand_id
1 'polypeptide(L)' 'MIVESIIMFIVGSIFVFGGSVICRNAFEDAKNVLESTVFGLCIVGVGLALCIWAFTGPPG' A
#
# COMPACT_ATOMS: atom_id res chain seq x y z
N MET A 1 -16.11 -0.46 -14.76
CA MET A 1 -15.39 0.81 -14.94
C MET A 1 -15.49 1.72 -13.71
N ILE A 2 -16.52 2.56 -13.51
CA ILE A 2 -16.50 3.54 -12.39
C ILE A 2 -16.42 2.87 -11.01
N VAL A 3 -17.25 1.86 -10.76
CA VAL A 3 -17.25 1.12 -9.47
C VAL A 3 -15.91 0.43 -9.21
N GLU A 4 -15.29 -0.11 -10.25
CA GLU A 4 -14.02 -0.81 -10.17
C GLU A 4 -12.87 0.14 -9.84
N SER A 5 -12.82 1.31 -10.47
CA SER A 5 -11.88 2.39 -10.15
C SER A 5 -12.01 2.84 -8.69
N ILE A 6 -13.24 2.99 -8.19
CA ILE A 6 -13.48 3.37 -6.79
C ILE A 6 -12.97 2.29 -5.83
N ILE A 7 -13.24 1.01 -6.12
CA ILE A 7 -12.78 -0.11 -5.29
C ILE A 7 -11.24 -0.18 -5.29
N MET A 8 -10.60 -0.07 -6.46
CA MET A 8 -9.13 -0.07 -6.56
C MET A 8 -8.50 1.09 -5.78
N PHE A 9 -9.10 2.28 -5.83
CA PHE A 9 -8.61 3.43 -5.07
C PHE A 9 -8.75 3.24 -3.55
N ILE A 10 -9.88 2.70 -3.09
CA ILE A 10 -10.12 2.43 -1.65
C ILE A 10 -9.14 1.36 -1.15
N VAL A 11 -9.02 0.24 -1.88
CA VAL A 11 -8.10 -0.85 -1.51
C VAL A 11 -6.65 -0.35 -1.54
N GLY A 12 -6.25 0.40 -2.57
CA GLY A 12 -4.93 0.99 -2.66
C GLY A 12 -4.61 1.93 -1.49
N SER A 13 -5.57 2.78 -1.11
CA SER A 13 -5.42 3.70 0.02
C SER A 13 -5.24 2.97 1.37
N ILE A 14 -5.98 1.87 1.57
CA ILE A 14 -5.84 1.03 2.77
C ILE A 14 -4.44 0.41 2.83
N PHE A 15 -3.91 -0.05 1.69
CA PHE A 15 -2.58 -0.64 1.62
C PHE A 15 -1.49 0.40 1.91
N VAL A 16 -1.58 1.60 1.32
CA VAL A 16 -0.63 2.69 1.59
C VAL A 16 -0.62 3.06 3.08
N PHE A 17 -1.79 3.20 3.68
CA PHE A 17 -1.89 3.50 5.12
C PHE A 17 -1.37 2.34 5.99
N GLY A 18 -1.80 1.11 5.70
CA GLY A 18 -1.42 -0.08 6.46
C GLY A 18 0.09 -0.36 6.43
N GLY A 19 0.73 -0.26 5.26
CA GLY A 19 2.18 -0.46 5.14
C GLY A 19 2.99 0.61 5.88
N SER A 20 2.49 1.84 5.92
CA SER A 20 3.10 2.95 6.68
C SER A 20 3.01 2.73 8.19
N VAL A 21 1.88 2.23 8.69
CA VAL A 21 1.68 1.89 10.11
C VAL A 21 2.58 0.73 10.53
N ILE A 22 2.72 -0.32 9.71
CA ILE A 22 3.64 -1.43 9.97
C ILE A 22 5.07 -0.93 10.13
N CYS A 23 5.50 -0.06 9.23
CA CYS A 23 6.84 0.51 9.26
C CYS A 23 7.06 1.34 10.54
N ARG A 24 6.09 2.19 10.90
CA ARG A 24 6.14 2.98 12.13
C ARG A 24 6.23 2.11 13.39
N ASN A 25 5.37 1.10 13.52
CA ASN A 25 5.38 0.20 14.66
C ASN A 25 6.71 -0.56 14.77
N ALA A 26 7.29 -0.97 13.64
CA ALA A 26 8.59 -1.63 13.62
C ALA A 26 9.72 -0.72 14.14
N PHE A 27 9.69 0.57 13.80
CA PHE A 27 10.64 1.55 14.35
C PHE A 27 10.42 1.81 15.84
N GLU A 28 9.17 1.82 16.31
CA GLU A 28 8.83 1.99 17.74
C GLU A 28 9.28 0.78 18.58
N ASP A 29 9.14 -0.45 18.07
CA ASP A 29 9.51 -1.69 18.78
C ASP A 29 10.99 -2.09 18.61
N ALA A 30 11.76 -1.40 17.75
CA ALA A 30 13.18 -1.63 17.44
C ALA A 30 13.57 -3.09 17.09
N LYS A 31 12.60 -3.94 16.75
CA LYS A 31 12.80 -5.37 16.43
C LYS A 31 12.44 -5.62 14.97
N ASN A 32 13.35 -6.26 14.24
CA ASN A 32 13.21 -6.60 12.82
C ASN A 32 12.87 -5.38 11.93
N VAL A 33 13.41 -4.20 12.26
CA VAL A 33 13.14 -2.93 11.57
C VAL A 33 13.37 -3.07 10.06
N LEU A 34 14.51 -3.65 9.64
CA LEU A 34 14.83 -3.82 8.22
C LEU A 34 13.77 -4.64 7.48
N GLU A 35 13.43 -5.81 8.01
CA GLU A 35 12.47 -6.73 7.37
C GLU A 35 11.07 -6.12 7.33
N SER A 36 10.63 -5.54 8.44
CA SER A 36 9.31 -4.88 8.55
C SER A 36 9.21 -3.62 7.69
N THR A 37 10.29 -2.86 7.54
CA THR A 37 10.35 -1.70 6.63
C THR A 37 10.32 -2.13 5.18
N VAL A 38 11.06 -3.19 4.80
CA VAL A 38 11.02 -3.74 3.44
C VAL A 38 9.63 -4.28 3.12
N PHE A 39 9.01 -5.00 4.06
CA PHE A 39 7.65 -5.50 3.91
C PHE A 39 6.62 -4.37 3.80
N GLY A 40 6.75 -3.34 4.65
CA GLY A 40 5.93 -2.13 4.60
C GLY A 40 6.05 -1.40 3.26
N LEU A 41 7.27 -1.26 2.73
CA LEU A 41 7.54 -0.66 1.41
C LEU A 41 6.88 -1.46 0.27
N CYS A 42 6.92 -2.79 0.32
CA CYS A 42 6.23 -3.63 -0.67
C CYS A 42 4.71 -3.43 -0.62
N ILE A 43 4.11 -3.35 0.57
CA ILE A 43 2.67 -3.10 0.74
C ILE A 43 2.30 -1.71 0.19
N VAL A 44 3.07 -0.68 0.54
CA VAL A 44 2.85 0.69 0.04
C VAL A 44 3.01 0.74 -1.48
N GLY A 45 4.00 0.04 -2.04
CA GLY A 45 4.22 -0.05 -3.49
C GLY A 45 3.02 -0.65 -4.24
N VAL A 46 2.45 -1.75 -3.72
CA VAL A 46 1.22 -2.34 -4.28
C VAL A 46 0.03 -1.40 -4.12
N GLY A 47 -0.10 -0.73 -2.97
CA GLY A 47 -1.17 0.24 -2.73
C GLY A 47 -1.11 1.43 -3.71
N LEU A 48 0.09 1.95 -3.98
CA LEU A 48 0.30 3.00 -4.98
C LEU A 48 -0.04 2.52 -6.39
N ALA A 49 0.35 1.30 -6.76
CA ALA A 49 -0.02 0.72 -8.05
C ALA A 49 -1.55 0.64 -8.23
N LEU A 50 -2.27 0.15 -7.22
CA LEU A 50 -3.74 0.10 -7.23
C LEU A 50 -4.38 1.50 -7.32
N CYS A 51 -3.84 2.49 -6.61
CA CYS A 51 -4.31 3.86 -6.70
C CYS A 51 -4.06 4.45 -8.09
N ILE A 52 -2.93 4.16 -8.74
CA ILE A 52 -2.65 4.60 -10.11
C ILE A 52 -3.62 3.92 -11.09
N TRP A 53 -3.82 2.61 -10.95
CA TRP A 53 -4.73 1.83 -11.80
C TRP A 53 -6.19 2.23 -11.65
N ALA A 54 -6.59 2.83 -10.52
CA ALA A 54 -7.91 3.44 -10.39
C ALA A 54 -8.16 4.55 -11.43
N PHE A 55 -7.11 5.26 -11.86
CA PHE A 55 -7.20 6.36 -12.83
C PHE A 55 -6.78 5.95 -14.24
N THR A 56 -5.70 5.18 -14.38
CA THR A 56 -5.15 4.79 -15.69
C THR A 56 -5.75 3.50 -16.23
N GLY A 57 -6.52 2.77 -15.40
CA GLY A 57 -6.87 1.39 -15.64
C GLY A 57 -5.74 0.42 -15.24
N PRO A 58 -6.06 -0.85 -14.96
CA PRO A 58 -5.06 -1.89 -14.78
C PRO A 58 -4.28 -2.12 -16.09
N PRO A 59 -3.02 -2.59 -16.03
CA PRO A 59 -2.27 -2.95 -17.23
C PRO A 59 -2.99 -4.10 -17.95
N GLY A 60 -3.62 -3.77 -19.09
CA GLY A 60 -4.42 -4.67 -19.93
C GLY A 60 -4.96 -3.94 -21.14
#